data_AF-A0A1Z4NM80-F1
#
_entry.id   AF-A0A1Z4NM80-F1
#
_cell.length_a   1.000
_cell.length_b   1.000
_cell.length_c   1.000
_cell.angle_alpha   90.00
_cell.angle_beta   90.00
_cell.angle_gamma   90.00
#
_symmetry.space_group_name_H-M   'P 1'
#
loop_
_entity.id
_entity.type
_entity.pdbx_description
1 polymer ?
#
loop_
_entity_poly.entity_id
_entity_poly.type
_entity_poly.pdbx_seq_one_letter_code
_entity_poly.pdbx_strand_id
1 'polypeptide(L)'
;MTRFLYDQFSKSYLEELLQPLGTVQVAREIAGEVREVDVWFSPKESVDAAEVSRLGLLGRIAATPAILEPFRNATTPTEICSCLLKLLEIRGEYERDAKRNQQKLTESSLPMLWILSPTASQSVLEGFAVSGDETNWGSGIYFLPRYLRTGIVAIHQLPKTRETLWLRILGKGRVQDAAIECDSFSLNREIGGRLALQSNQ
;
A
#
# COMPACT_ATOMS: atom_id res chain seq x y z
N MET A 1 18.56 6.97 -13.50
CA MET A 1 18.73 5.51 -13.37
C MET A 1 18.13 4.96 -12.07
N THR A 2 18.53 5.46 -10.89
CA THR A 2 18.05 4.93 -9.59
C THR A 2 16.56 5.11 -9.31
N ARG A 3 15.91 6.12 -9.90
CA ARG A 3 14.45 6.31 -9.82
C ARG A 3 13.69 5.22 -10.60
N PHE A 4 14.14 4.88 -11.80
CA PHE A 4 13.54 3.84 -12.64
C PHE A 4 13.70 2.45 -12.01
N LEU A 5 14.88 2.15 -11.46
CA LEU A 5 15.13 0.89 -10.75
C LEU A 5 14.23 0.72 -9.52
N TYR A 6 14.04 1.80 -8.74
CA TYR A 6 13.13 1.76 -7.59
C TYR A 6 11.67 1.58 -8.04
N ASP A 7 11.24 2.31 -9.07
CA ASP A 7 9.90 2.22 -9.63
C ASP A 7 9.56 0.80 -10.09
N GLN A 8 10.47 0.18 -10.85
CA GLN A 8 10.30 -1.21 -11.28
C GLN A 8 10.31 -2.18 -10.08
N PHE A 9 11.22 -1.99 -9.13
CA PHE A 9 11.30 -2.81 -7.92
C PHE A 9 9.99 -2.74 -7.10
N SER A 10 9.51 -1.54 -6.78
CA SER A 10 8.33 -1.37 -5.93
C SER A 10 7.08 -1.97 -6.56
N LYS A 11 6.93 -1.83 -7.89
CA LYS A 11 5.86 -2.42 -8.68
C LYS A 11 5.87 -3.95 -8.62
N SER A 12 6.98 -4.59 -9.01
CA SER A 12 7.10 -6.05 -8.99
C SER A 12 7.00 -6.62 -7.56
N TYR A 13 7.56 -5.92 -6.58
CA TYR A 13 7.49 -6.33 -5.18
C TYR A 13 6.05 -6.29 -4.62
N LEU A 14 5.30 -5.22 -4.90
CA LEU A 14 3.89 -5.13 -4.49
C LEU A 14 3.02 -6.15 -5.23
N GLU A 15 3.30 -6.41 -6.51
CA GLU A 15 2.62 -7.43 -7.29
C GLU A 15 2.78 -8.82 -6.66
N GLU A 16 4.01 -9.23 -6.37
CA GLU A 16 4.31 -10.53 -5.78
C GLU A 16 3.62 -10.71 -4.41
N LEU A 17 3.62 -9.68 -3.57
CA LEU A 17 2.99 -9.74 -2.25
C LEU A 17 1.47 -9.77 -2.30
N LEU A 18 0.84 -9.05 -3.23
CA LEU A 18 -0.61 -8.87 -3.27
C LEU A 18 -1.33 -9.91 -4.12
N GLN A 19 -0.64 -10.57 -5.06
CA GLN A 19 -1.22 -11.58 -5.95
C GLN A 19 -1.97 -12.72 -5.20
N PRO A 20 -1.53 -13.20 -4.02
CA PRO A 20 -2.30 -14.16 -3.24
C PRO A 20 -3.67 -13.63 -2.81
N LEU A 21 -3.78 -12.34 -2.50
CA LEU A 21 -4.98 -11.70 -1.93
C LEU A 21 -5.99 -11.24 -3.00
N GLY A 22 -5.56 -11.04 -4.25
CA GLY A 22 -6.37 -10.31 -5.22
C GLY A 22 -5.83 -10.31 -6.65
N THR A 23 -6.53 -9.58 -7.50
CA THR A 23 -6.03 -9.20 -8.82
C THR A 23 -5.16 -7.97 -8.69
N VAL A 24 -3.97 -8.02 -9.27
CA VAL A 24 -3.04 -6.90 -9.34
C VAL A 24 -2.87 -6.48 -10.80
N GLN A 25 -2.83 -5.17 -11.05
CA GLN A 25 -2.42 -4.59 -12.33
C GLN A 25 -1.35 -3.55 -12.07
N VAL A 26 -0.14 -3.80 -12.56
CA VAL A 26 0.99 -2.87 -12.48
C VAL A 26 0.96 -1.94 -13.69
N ALA A 27 1.33 -0.67 -13.48
CA ALA A 27 1.37 0.35 -14.54
C ALA A 27 0.04 0.40 -15.34
N ARG A 28 -1.07 0.40 -14.61
CA ARG A 28 -2.41 0.37 -15.22
C ARG A 28 -2.69 1.73 -15.85
N GLU A 29 -2.86 1.76 -17.17
CA GLU A 29 -3.29 2.94 -17.91
C GLU A 29 -4.65 3.45 -17.45
N ILE A 30 -4.79 4.76 -17.40
CA ILE A 30 -6.05 5.45 -17.09
C ILE A 30 -6.72 5.85 -18.41
N ALA A 31 -7.98 5.45 -18.60
CA ALA A 31 -8.66 5.71 -19.86
C ALA A 31 -8.87 7.22 -20.09
N GLY A 32 -8.38 7.73 -21.22
CA GLY A 32 -8.55 9.13 -21.63
C GLY A 32 -7.41 10.08 -21.23
N GLU A 33 -6.39 9.58 -20.53
CA GLU A 33 -5.22 10.36 -20.12
C GLU A 33 -3.92 9.59 -20.41
N VAL A 34 -2.81 10.29 -20.67
CA VAL A 34 -1.48 9.66 -20.79
C VAL A 34 -0.87 9.50 -19.39
N ARG A 35 -1.57 8.77 -18.52
CA ARG A 35 -1.16 8.50 -17.13
C ARG A 35 -1.42 7.05 -16.76
N GLU A 36 -0.59 6.56 -15.86
CA GLU A 36 -0.71 5.22 -15.27
C GLU A 36 -0.78 5.34 -13.75
N VAL A 37 -1.50 4.43 -13.12
CA VAL A 37 -1.31 4.13 -11.69
C VAL A 37 -0.25 3.07 -11.52
N ASP A 38 0.60 3.21 -10.50
CA ASP A 38 1.72 2.31 -10.32
C ASP A 38 1.28 0.88 -10.03
N VAL A 39 0.34 0.72 -9.09
CA VAL A 39 -0.31 -0.55 -8.77
C VAL A 39 -1.80 -0.32 -8.52
N TRP A 40 -2.65 -0.98 -9.31
CA TRP A 40 -4.07 -1.14 -9.00
C TRP A 40 -4.31 -2.55 -8.45
N PHE A 41 -5.13 -2.64 -7.41
CA PHE A 41 -5.43 -3.88 -6.72
C PHE A 41 -6.94 -4.02 -6.50
N SER A 42 -7.46 -5.23 -6.70
CA SER A 42 -8.82 -5.62 -6.30
C SER A 42 -8.78 -6.94 -5.53
N PRO A 43 -9.31 -6.98 -4.29
CA PRO A 43 -9.32 -8.20 -3.48
C PRO A 43 -10.22 -9.29 -4.08
N LYS A 44 -9.93 -10.56 -3.78
CA LYS A 44 -10.85 -11.68 -4.03
C LYS A 44 -12.03 -11.62 -3.05
N GLU A 45 -13.17 -12.22 -3.43
CA GLU A 45 -14.34 -12.31 -2.55
C GLU A 45 -14.05 -13.09 -1.26
N SER A 46 -13.19 -14.11 -1.34
CA SER A 46 -12.66 -14.84 -0.19
C SER A 46 -11.15 -14.88 -0.26
N VAL A 47 -10.52 -14.49 0.85
CA VAL A 47 -9.07 -14.46 1.02
C VAL A 47 -8.73 -15.20 2.31
N ASP A 48 -7.65 -15.96 2.29
CA ASP A 48 -7.16 -16.64 3.48
C ASP A 48 -6.74 -15.61 4.55
N ALA A 49 -7.34 -15.71 5.74
CA ALA A 49 -7.02 -14.87 6.87
C ALA A 49 -5.55 -14.99 7.30
N ALA A 50 -4.91 -16.14 7.06
CA ALA A 50 -3.49 -16.35 7.30
C ALA A 50 -2.63 -15.49 6.35
N GLU A 51 -2.99 -15.40 5.07
CA GLU A 51 -2.28 -14.57 4.09
C GLU A 51 -2.44 -13.07 4.39
N VAL A 52 -3.66 -12.64 4.77
CA VAL A 52 -3.89 -11.25 5.20
C VAL A 52 -3.04 -10.92 6.43
N SER A 53 -3.03 -11.82 7.42
CA SER A 53 -2.29 -11.65 8.67
C SER A 53 -0.77 -11.68 8.43
N ARG A 54 -0.28 -12.51 7.50
CA ARG A 54 1.13 -12.56 7.09
C ARG A 54 1.60 -11.23 6.50
N LEU A 55 0.74 -10.54 5.74
CA LEU A 55 1.04 -9.22 5.17
C LEU A 55 0.82 -8.06 6.16
N GLY A 56 0.26 -8.31 7.34
CA GLY A 56 0.05 -7.30 8.37
C GLY A 56 -0.69 -6.07 7.85
N LEU A 57 -0.08 -4.90 7.98
CA LEU A 57 -0.64 -3.62 7.56
C LEU A 57 -0.87 -3.54 6.04
N LEU A 58 -0.01 -4.17 5.23
CA LEU A 58 -0.23 -4.25 3.78
C LEU A 58 -1.48 -5.11 3.47
N GLY A 59 -1.67 -6.21 4.20
CA GLY A 59 -2.87 -7.04 4.09
C GLY A 59 -4.14 -6.26 4.44
N ARG A 60 -4.08 -5.39 5.44
CA ARG A 60 -5.19 -4.50 5.80
C ARG A 60 -5.46 -3.42 4.76
N ILE A 61 -4.43 -2.81 4.16
CA ILE A 61 -4.56 -1.89 3.02
C ILE A 61 -5.29 -2.58 1.86
N ALA A 62 -4.97 -3.85 1.64
CA ALA A 62 -5.57 -4.71 0.61
C ALA A 62 -6.95 -5.29 0.97
N ALA A 63 -7.60 -4.84 2.05
CA ALA A 63 -8.94 -5.32 2.41
C ALA A 63 -10.04 -4.78 1.48
N THR A 64 -9.77 -3.71 0.74
CA THR A 64 -10.66 -3.10 -0.26
C THR A 64 -9.88 -2.86 -1.55
N PRO A 65 -10.55 -2.57 -2.69
CA PRO A 65 -9.83 -2.13 -3.88
C PRO A 65 -8.90 -0.96 -3.55
N ALA A 66 -7.72 -0.96 -4.13
CA ALA A 66 -6.66 -0.02 -3.76
C ALA A 66 -5.86 0.44 -4.98
N ILE A 67 -5.38 1.68 -4.92
CA ILE A 67 -4.34 2.21 -5.80
C ILE A 67 -3.13 2.47 -4.91
N LEU A 68 -1.97 1.87 -5.19
CA LEU A 68 -0.75 2.09 -4.43
C LEU A 68 0.26 2.86 -5.28
N GLU A 69 0.73 3.99 -4.76
CA GLU A 69 1.70 4.87 -5.40
C GLU A 69 2.95 4.97 -4.51
N PRO A 70 3.96 4.09 -4.71
CA PRO A 70 5.19 4.09 -3.93
C PRO A 70 6.19 5.14 -4.40
N PHE A 71 6.57 6.05 -3.51
CA PHE A 71 7.56 7.08 -3.79
C PHE A 71 8.95 6.68 -3.32
N ARG A 72 9.97 7.02 -4.13
CA ARG A 72 11.37 6.90 -3.70
C ARG A 72 11.76 8.02 -2.74
N ASN A 73 11.19 9.21 -2.86
CA ASN A 73 11.55 10.37 -2.04
C ASN A 73 10.32 10.85 -1.28
N ALA A 74 10.50 11.79 -0.36
CA ALA A 74 9.37 12.46 0.28
C ALA A 74 8.40 12.99 -0.78
N THR A 75 7.13 12.61 -0.68
CA THR A 75 6.10 13.07 -1.62
C THR A 75 5.88 14.57 -1.47
N THR A 76 5.87 15.28 -2.59
CA THR A 76 5.57 16.71 -2.67
C THR A 76 4.07 16.96 -2.80
N PRO A 77 3.58 18.19 -2.50
CA PRO A 77 2.17 18.53 -2.71
C PRO A 77 1.70 18.30 -4.15
N THR A 78 2.54 18.62 -5.14
CA THR A 78 2.23 18.39 -6.56
C THR A 78 2.05 16.91 -6.87
N GLU A 79 2.92 16.04 -6.33
CA GLU A 79 2.81 14.59 -6.50
C GLU A 79 1.55 14.03 -5.83
N ILE A 80 1.20 14.49 -4.62
CA ILE A 80 -0.04 14.11 -3.94
C ILE A 80 -1.27 14.52 -4.77
N CYS A 81 -1.32 15.76 -5.26
CA CYS A 81 -2.38 16.22 -6.15
C CYS A 81 -2.45 15.41 -7.45
N SER A 82 -1.29 15.03 -8.01
CA SER A 82 -1.25 14.15 -9.18
C SER A 82 -1.83 12.77 -8.87
N CYS A 83 -1.56 12.19 -7.71
CA CYS A 83 -2.16 10.91 -7.30
C CYS A 83 -3.67 11.03 -7.09
N LEU A 84 -4.13 12.13 -6.49
CA LEU A 84 -5.56 12.41 -6.34
C LEU A 84 -6.27 12.51 -7.69
N LEU A 85 -5.65 13.16 -8.68
CA LEU A 85 -6.18 13.22 -10.04
C LEU A 85 -6.35 11.80 -10.62
N LYS A 86 -5.33 10.94 -10.50
CA LYS A 86 -5.42 9.53 -10.94
C LYS A 86 -6.58 8.78 -10.28
N LEU A 87 -6.76 8.96 -8.96
CA LEU A 87 -7.87 8.36 -8.23
C LEU A 87 -9.22 8.84 -8.76
N LEU A 88 -9.38 10.15 -8.98
CA LEU A 88 -10.65 10.73 -9.45
C LEU A 88 -11.02 10.23 -10.86
N GLU A 89 -10.04 10.10 -11.76
CA GLU A 89 -10.28 9.51 -13.08
C GLU A 89 -10.74 8.06 -13.00
N ILE A 90 -10.05 7.23 -12.21
CA ILE A 90 -10.45 5.85 -11.99
C ILE A 90 -11.84 5.78 -11.35
N ARG A 91 -12.17 6.65 -10.40
CA ARG A 91 -13.55 6.71 -9.85
C ARG A 91 -14.58 7.03 -10.92
N GLY A 92 -14.26 7.93 -11.85
CA GLY A 92 -15.11 8.21 -13.01
C GLY A 92 -15.34 6.98 -13.89
N GLU A 93 -14.34 6.11 -14.06
CA GLU A 93 -14.51 4.81 -14.74
C GLU A 93 -15.52 3.92 -14.00
N TYR A 94 -15.36 3.75 -12.68
CA TYR A 94 -16.28 2.95 -11.87
C TYR A 94 -17.73 3.48 -11.94
N GLU A 95 -17.91 4.80 -11.91
CA GLU A 95 -19.23 5.42 -12.00
C GLU A 95 -19.87 5.20 -13.37
N ARG A 96 -19.10 5.34 -14.46
CA ARG A 96 -19.56 5.07 -15.83
C ARG A 96 -19.94 3.60 -16.01
N ASP A 97 -19.13 2.69 -15.49
CA ASP A 97 -19.36 1.25 -15.57
C ASP A 97 -20.60 0.83 -14.76
N ALA A 98 -20.74 1.33 -13.53
CA ALA A 98 -21.92 1.10 -12.71
C ALA A 98 -23.20 1.60 -13.39
N LYS A 99 -23.14 2.79 -14.00
CA LYS A 99 -24.28 3.36 -14.76
C LYS A 99 -24.63 2.50 -15.97
N ARG A 100 -23.62 2.05 -16.74
CA ARG A 100 -23.81 1.19 -17.93
C ARG A 100 -24.43 -0.16 -17.55
N ASN A 101 -24.03 -0.72 -16.41
CA ASN A 101 -24.49 -2.02 -15.94
C ASN A 101 -25.71 -1.95 -15.00
N GLN A 102 -26.29 -0.76 -14.77
CA GLN A 102 -27.40 -0.53 -13.83
C GLN A 102 -27.11 -1.03 -12.39
N GLN A 103 -25.85 -0.96 -11.97
CA GLN A 103 -25.39 -1.38 -10.66
C GLN A 103 -25.32 -0.20 -9.70
N LYS A 104 -25.65 -0.44 -8.42
CA LYS A 104 -25.46 0.54 -7.36
C LYS A 104 -24.02 0.45 -6.86
N LEU A 105 -23.29 1.56 -6.98
CA LEU A 105 -21.94 1.67 -6.44
C LEU A 105 -22.00 1.91 -4.93
N THR A 106 -21.20 1.17 -4.16
CA THR A 106 -21.04 1.40 -2.72
C THR A 106 -19.66 2.00 -2.45
N GLU A 107 -19.49 2.70 -1.31
CA GLU A 107 -18.17 3.21 -0.95
C GLU A 107 -17.13 2.10 -0.82
N SER A 108 -17.53 0.90 -0.38
CA SER A 108 -16.64 -0.26 -0.24
C SER A 108 -16.17 -0.84 -1.58
N SER A 109 -16.91 -0.65 -2.67
CA SER A 109 -16.52 -1.13 -4.00
C SER A 109 -15.56 -0.19 -4.72
N LEU A 110 -15.42 1.05 -4.25
CA LEU A 110 -14.49 2.02 -4.81
C LEU A 110 -13.05 1.74 -4.36
N PRO A 111 -12.03 2.17 -5.14
CA PRO A 111 -10.64 2.08 -4.73
C PRO A 111 -10.23 3.17 -3.73
N MET A 112 -9.42 2.81 -2.75
CA MET A 112 -8.74 3.74 -1.85
C MET A 112 -7.32 3.99 -2.37
N LEU A 113 -6.91 5.26 -2.47
CA LEU A 113 -5.54 5.62 -2.84
C LEU A 113 -4.64 5.53 -1.61
N TRP A 114 -3.48 4.90 -1.77
CA TRP A 114 -2.44 4.76 -0.76
C TRP A 114 -1.11 5.30 -1.29
N ILE A 115 -0.70 6.45 -0.77
CA ILE A 115 0.57 7.09 -1.11
C ILE A 115 1.63 6.58 -0.13
N LEU A 116 2.60 5.81 -0.64
CA LEU A 116 3.66 5.23 0.20
C LEU A 116 4.89 6.13 0.14
N SER A 117 5.03 6.99 1.14
CA SER A 117 6.12 7.96 1.22
C SER A 117 7.19 7.51 2.21
N PRO A 118 8.48 7.49 1.83
CA PRO A 118 9.57 7.21 2.76
C PRO A 118 9.54 8.14 3.97
N THR A 119 9.23 9.43 3.73
CA THR A 119 9.12 10.47 4.75
C THR A 119 8.00 11.44 4.42
N ALA A 120 7.28 11.95 5.42
CA ALA A 120 6.28 12.99 5.24
C ALA A 120 6.62 14.15 6.19
N SER A 121 6.74 15.36 5.65
CA SER A 121 6.98 16.55 6.48
C SER A 121 5.68 17.00 7.12
N GLN A 122 5.79 17.58 8.32
CA GLN A 122 4.63 18.14 9.02
C GLN A 122 3.88 19.18 8.18
N SER A 123 4.63 20.01 7.43
CA SER A 123 4.04 21.00 6.50
C SER A 123 3.18 20.39 5.40
N VAL A 124 3.57 19.22 4.86
CA VAL A 124 2.77 18.52 3.85
C VAL A 124 1.54 17.90 4.50
N LEU A 125 1.69 17.25 5.66
CA LEU A 125 0.58 16.64 6.39
C LEU A 125 -0.48 17.70 6.75
N GLU A 126 -0.06 18.83 7.33
CA GLU A 126 -0.93 19.95 7.68
C GLU A 126 -1.57 20.59 6.44
N GLY A 127 -0.81 20.75 5.36
CA GLY A 127 -1.30 21.36 4.11
C GLY A 127 -2.45 20.59 3.44
N PHE A 128 -2.53 19.27 3.65
CA PHE A 128 -3.63 18.43 3.17
C PHE A 128 -4.69 18.13 4.24
N ALA A 129 -4.60 18.77 5.40
CA ALA A 129 -5.51 18.58 6.55
C ALA A 129 -5.70 17.09 6.91
N VAL A 130 -4.60 16.33 6.88
CA VAL A 130 -4.67 14.88 7.15
C VAL A 130 -4.83 14.62 8.64
N SER A 131 -5.58 13.56 8.98
CA SER A 131 -5.73 13.09 10.35
C SER A 131 -5.12 11.70 10.51
N GLY A 132 -4.39 11.51 11.61
CA GLY A 132 -3.94 10.18 12.04
C GLY A 132 -5.05 9.43 12.79
N ASP A 133 -5.01 8.11 12.73
CA ASP A 133 -5.84 7.23 13.54
C ASP A 133 -4.94 6.22 14.26
N GLU A 134 -4.29 6.67 15.33
CA GLU A 134 -3.31 5.83 16.05
C GLU A 134 -3.97 4.62 16.71
N THR A 135 -5.23 4.75 17.15
CA THR A 135 -5.97 3.67 17.80
C THR A 135 -6.24 2.52 16.84
N ASN A 136 -6.71 2.83 15.62
CA ASN A 136 -7.05 1.77 14.68
C ASN A 136 -5.89 1.41 13.78
N TRP A 137 -5.11 2.36 13.27
CA TRP A 137 -4.10 2.14 12.21
C TRP A 137 -2.65 2.21 12.69
N GLY A 138 -2.41 2.79 13.87
CA GLY A 138 -1.06 2.99 14.42
C GLY A 138 -0.34 4.21 13.83
N SER A 139 0.90 4.40 14.28
CA SER A 139 1.72 5.56 13.89
C SER A 139 2.15 5.49 12.41
N GLY A 140 2.27 6.67 11.79
CA GLY A 140 2.72 6.79 10.40
C GLY A 140 1.63 6.55 9.35
N ILE A 141 0.37 6.42 9.75
CA ILE A 141 -0.79 6.30 8.84
C ILE A 141 -1.69 7.52 9.01
N TYR A 142 -1.90 8.22 7.90
CA TYR A 142 -2.68 9.45 7.85
C TYR A 142 -3.75 9.38 6.77
N PHE A 143 -4.88 10.02 7.00
CA PHE A 143 -6.00 10.04 6.06
C PHE A 143 -6.37 11.46 5.67
N LEU A 144 -6.62 11.66 4.38
CA LEU A 144 -7.30 12.86 3.90
C LEU A 144 -8.79 12.78 4.26
N PRO A 145 -9.54 13.91 4.18
CA PRO A 145 -10.99 13.91 4.37
C PRO A 145 -11.70 12.78 3.62
N ARG A 146 -12.63 12.10 4.32
CA ARG A 146 -13.24 10.81 3.95
C ARG A 146 -13.55 10.64 2.45
N TYR A 147 -14.17 11.64 1.82
CA TYR A 147 -14.61 11.52 0.43
C TYR A 147 -13.49 11.57 -0.61
N LEU A 148 -12.28 11.97 -0.22
CA LEU A 148 -11.08 11.88 -1.05
C LEU A 148 -10.46 10.48 -1.03
N ARG A 149 -10.91 9.57 -0.15
CA ARG A 149 -10.51 8.15 -0.09
C ARG A 149 -9.00 7.94 -0.28
N THR A 150 -8.20 8.71 0.45
CA THR A 150 -6.74 8.70 0.32
C THR A 150 -6.09 8.54 1.69
N GLY A 151 -5.19 7.57 1.79
CA GLY A 151 -4.27 7.38 2.90
C GLY A 151 -2.84 7.72 2.49
N ILE A 152 -2.08 8.32 3.40
CA ILE A 152 -0.64 8.56 3.29
C ILE A 152 0.06 7.67 4.32
N VAL A 153 0.97 6.83 3.85
CA VAL A 153 1.84 6.02 4.69
C VAL A 153 3.20 6.71 4.78
N ALA A 154 3.51 7.23 5.96
CA ALA A 154 4.80 7.83 6.28
C ALA A 154 5.74 6.74 6.81
N ILE A 155 6.45 6.05 5.90
CA ILE A 155 7.18 4.80 6.20
C ILE A 155 8.19 4.95 7.36
N HIS A 156 8.90 6.08 7.45
CA HIS A 156 9.85 6.34 8.55
C HIS A 156 9.23 6.40 9.96
N GLN A 157 7.92 6.57 10.08
CA GLN A 157 7.19 6.62 11.35
C GLN A 157 6.50 5.30 11.71
N LEU A 158 6.57 4.31 10.81
CA LEU A 158 6.00 2.99 11.08
C LEU A 158 6.79 2.30 12.20
N PRO A 159 6.10 1.68 13.17
CA PRO A 159 6.76 0.95 14.24
C PRO A 159 7.58 -0.21 13.66
N LYS A 160 8.70 -0.57 14.31
CA LYS A 160 9.59 -1.64 13.83
C LYS A 160 9.09 -3.03 14.22
N THR A 161 7.94 -3.42 13.71
CA THR A 161 7.30 -4.71 14.01
C THR A 161 7.07 -5.53 12.73
N ARG A 162 6.61 -6.79 12.89
CA ARG A 162 6.32 -7.68 11.75
C ARG A 162 5.14 -7.16 10.92
N GLU A 163 4.19 -6.51 11.59
CA GLU A 163 2.97 -5.98 11.00
C GLU A 163 3.25 -4.89 9.95
N THR A 164 4.35 -4.14 10.07
CA THR A 164 4.71 -3.07 9.13
C THR A 164 5.89 -3.42 8.21
N LEU A 165 6.41 -4.64 8.34
CA LEU A 165 7.64 -5.09 7.70
C LEU A 165 7.64 -4.82 6.19
N TRP A 166 6.59 -5.28 5.50
CA TRP A 166 6.50 -5.22 4.04
C TRP A 166 6.48 -3.78 3.51
N LEU A 167 5.90 -2.84 4.26
CA LEU A 167 5.90 -1.41 3.92
C LEU A 167 7.25 -0.75 4.23
N ARG A 168 7.95 -1.18 5.29
CA ARG A 168 9.28 -0.64 5.64
C ARG A 168 10.38 -1.04 4.65
N ILE A 169 10.23 -2.17 3.94
CA ILE A 169 11.13 -2.57 2.84
C ILE A 169 11.11 -1.57 1.68
N LEU A 170 9.96 -0.92 1.44
CA LEU A 170 9.82 0.19 0.48
C LEU A 170 10.42 1.52 1.00
N GLY A 171 10.93 1.53 2.23
CA GLY A 171 11.58 2.68 2.83
C GLY A 171 12.96 2.96 2.24
N LYS A 172 13.75 3.73 2.99
CA LYS A 172 15.11 4.12 2.60
C LYS A 172 16.11 4.00 3.75
N GLY A 173 17.35 3.71 3.39
CA GLY A 173 18.49 3.65 4.31
C GLY A 173 18.16 2.79 5.53
N ARG A 174 18.39 3.34 6.73
CA ARG A 174 18.19 2.63 8.00
C ARG A 174 16.81 2.00 8.20
N VAL A 175 15.76 2.54 7.58
CA VAL A 175 14.40 1.97 7.68
C VAL A 175 14.29 0.68 6.88
N GLN A 176 14.88 0.68 5.68
CA GLN A 176 14.95 -0.47 4.79
C GLN A 176 15.92 -1.53 5.34
N ASP A 177 17.10 -1.14 5.79
CA ASP A 177 18.10 -2.05 6.37
C ASP A 177 17.53 -2.80 7.57
N ALA A 178 16.89 -2.09 8.49
CA ALA A 178 16.25 -2.70 9.66
C ALA A 178 15.05 -3.59 9.32
N ALA A 179 14.40 -3.37 8.16
CA ALA A 179 13.35 -4.26 7.68
C ALA A 179 13.96 -5.58 7.15
N ILE A 180 15.01 -5.49 6.35
CA ILE A 180 15.72 -6.65 5.79
C ILE A 180 16.33 -7.53 6.91
N GLU A 181 16.90 -6.91 7.95
CA GLU A 181 17.40 -7.62 9.13
C GLU A 181 16.27 -8.34 9.88
N CYS A 182 15.11 -7.69 10.02
CA CYS A 182 13.94 -8.25 10.71
C CYS A 182 13.34 -9.45 9.97
N ASP A 183 13.33 -9.42 8.63
CA ASP A 183 12.88 -10.53 7.79
C ASP A 183 13.84 -11.73 7.90
N SER A 184 15.15 -11.47 7.79
CA SER A 184 16.20 -12.48 7.95
C SER A 184 16.12 -13.17 9.33
N PHE A 185 15.82 -12.41 10.38
CA PHE A 185 15.62 -12.96 11.72
C PHE A 185 14.34 -13.81 11.83
N SER A 186 13.30 -13.47 11.08
CA SER A 186 12.02 -14.20 11.06
C SER A 186 12.16 -15.55 10.35
N LEU A 187 12.85 -15.58 9.21
CA LEU A 187 13.21 -16.82 8.50
C LEU A 187 14.05 -17.74 9.39
N ASN A 188 15.06 -17.21 10.09
CA ASN A 188 15.89 -18.01 10.99
C ASN A 188 15.11 -18.58 12.17
N ARG A 189 14.09 -17.88 12.67
CA ARG A 189 13.25 -18.35 13.77
C ARG A 189 12.27 -19.45 13.31
N GLU A 190 11.74 -19.35 12.10
CA GLU A 190 10.89 -20.39 11.50
C GLU A 190 11.67 -21.68 11.19
N ILE A 191 12.92 -21.56 10.69
CA ILE A 191 13.81 -22.70 10.47
C ILE A 191 14.25 -23.33 11.80
N GLY A 192 14.65 -22.51 12.79
CA GLY A 192 15.03 -22.99 14.12
C GLY A 192 13.88 -23.67 14.87
N GLY A 193 12.64 -23.17 14.72
CA GLY A 193 11.44 -23.79 15.29
C GLY A 193 11.08 -25.13 14.65
N ARG A 194 11.28 -25.28 13.33
CA ARG A 194 11.07 -26.56 12.63
C ARG A 194 12.10 -27.63 13.02
N LEU A 195 13.36 -27.24 13.24
CA LEU A 195 14.41 -28.15 13.70
C LEU A 195 14.19 -28.62 15.15
N ALA A 196 13.72 -27.74 16.03
CA ALA A 196 13.42 -28.10 17.43
C ALA A 196 12.22 -29.05 17.58
N LEU A 197 11.28 -29.03 16.63
CA LEU A 197 10.14 -29.97 16.60
C LEU A 197 10.52 -31.34 16.05
N GLN A 198 11.59 -31.45 15.25
CA GLN A 198 12.11 -32.73 14.74
C GLN A 198 13.06 -33.43 15.72
N SER A 199 13.61 -32.71 16.71
CA SER A 199 14.47 -33.29 17.76
C SER A 199 13.72 -33.83 18.99
N ASN A 200 12.38 -33.70 19.01
CA ASN A 200 11.50 -34.17 20.09
C ASN A 200 10.56 -35.30 19.65
N GLN A 201 10.88 -35.99 18.54
CA GLN A 201 10.26 -37.27 18.13
C GLN A 201 11.28 -38.39 18.15
#